data_AF-A0A8J6F410-F1
#
_entry.id   AF-A0A8J6F410-F1
#
_cell.length_a   1.000
_cell.length_b   1.000
_cell.length_c   1.000
_cell.angle_alpha   90.00
_cell.angle_beta   90.00
_cell.angle_gamma   90.00
#
_symmetry.space_group_name_H-M   'P 1'
#
loop_
_entity.id
_entity.type
_entity.pdbx_description
1 polymer ?
#
loop_
_entity_poly.entity_id
_entity_poly.type
_entity_poly.pdbx_seq_one_letter_code
_entity_poly.pdbx_strand_id
1 'polypeptide(L)'
;MDDTIYIPADLTPEERIELENIRRRKQELLEEIQRLRDELSEAMNEVEGLEANEGSKTLQRNRKIGMGRKKFNMDPKKGIVFLQENELLRNTAEDIARFLYKGEGLNKTAIGDYLGEREDFNISVLHAFVDLHEFTDLNLVQALRQFLWSFRLPGEAQKIDRMMEAFAQRYCMCNPGVFQSTGGRVKTWKRRWFILTDNCLYYFEYTTDKEPRGIIPLENLSIREVEDPRKPNCFELYIPNNKGQLIKACKTEADGRVVEGNHNVYRISAPTPEEKEEWIKSIQAAVSVDPFYEMLAARKKRISVKKKQQMQQEQQEQS
;
A
#
# COMPACT_ATOMS: atom_id res chain seq x y z
N MET A 1 -19.74 6.31 -77.43
CA MET A 1 -20.64 6.70 -78.52
C MET A 1 -19.88 7.72 -79.34
N ASP A 2 -19.93 7.57 -80.65
CA ASP A 2 -19.24 8.38 -81.66
C ASP A 2 -19.59 9.87 -81.49
N ASP A 3 -18.67 10.66 -80.93
CA ASP A 3 -18.76 12.13 -80.84
C ASP A 3 -18.46 12.71 -82.23
N THR A 4 -19.40 12.52 -83.16
CA THR A 4 -19.40 13.27 -84.41
C THR A 4 -19.58 14.75 -84.08
N ILE A 5 -18.52 15.52 -84.30
CA ILE A 5 -18.45 16.96 -83.97
C ILE A 5 -19.50 17.71 -84.79
N TYR A 6 -20.69 17.91 -84.22
CA TYR A 6 -21.73 18.76 -84.80
C TYR A 6 -21.25 20.21 -84.83
N ILE A 7 -21.17 20.80 -86.02
CA ILE A 7 -20.84 22.23 -86.20
C ILE A 7 -22.08 22.88 -86.82
N PRO A 8 -22.80 23.76 -86.09
CA PRO A 8 -23.90 24.54 -86.64
C PRO A 8 -23.47 25.33 -87.89
N ALA A 9 -24.30 25.35 -88.93
CA ALA A 9 -23.95 25.94 -90.23
C ALA A 9 -23.92 27.48 -90.22
N ASP A 10 -24.49 28.09 -89.17
CA ASP A 10 -24.89 29.48 -89.02
C ASP A 10 -23.95 30.33 -88.13
N LEU A 11 -22.79 29.81 -87.72
CA LEU A 11 -21.82 30.51 -86.87
C LEU A 11 -20.89 31.46 -87.66
N THR A 12 -20.67 32.67 -87.13
CA THR A 12 -19.64 33.62 -87.59
C THR A 12 -18.21 33.09 -87.32
N PRO A 13 -17.17 33.63 -87.98
CA PRO A 13 -15.79 33.20 -87.75
C PRO A 13 -15.32 33.35 -86.30
N GLU A 14 -15.73 34.42 -85.63
CA GLU A 14 -15.41 34.71 -84.22
C GLU A 14 -16.09 33.70 -83.28
N GLU A 15 -17.37 33.40 -83.51
CA GLU A 15 -18.11 32.40 -82.73
C GLU A 15 -17.57 30.97 -82.93
N ARG A 16 -17.00 30.64 -84.11
CA ARG A 16 -16.33 29.34 -84.32
C ARG A 16 -15.06 29.20 -83.48
N ILE A 17 -14.25 30.26 -83.41
CA ILE A 17 -13.03 30.28 -82.57
C ILE A 17 -13.41 30.18 -81.10
N GLU A 18 -14.45 30.89 -80.66
CA GLU A 18 -14.94 30.81 -79.28
C GLU A 18 -15.48 29.41 -78.95
N LEU A 19 -16.25 28.79 -79.84
CA LEU A 19 -16.73 27.41 -79.68
C LEU A 19 -15.57 26.41 -79.57
N GLU A 20 -14.51 26.59 -80.35
CA GLU A 20 -13.32 25.75 -80.32
C GLU A 20 -12.52 25.94 -79.02
N ASN A 21 -12.41 27.18 -78.53
CA ASN A 21 -11.84 27.49 -77.22
C ASN A 21 -12.65 26.86 -76.07
N ILE A 22 -13.99 26.94 -76.13
CA ILE A 22 -14.89 26.31 -75.15
C ILE A 22 -14.73 24.80 -75.18
N ARG A 23 -14.64 24.19 -76.36
CA ARG A 23 -14.40 22.74 -76.52
C ARG A 23 -13.07 22.31 -75.92
N ARG A 24 -12.00 23.06 -76.20
CA ARG A 24 -10.68 22.81 -75.60
C ARG A 24 -10.74 22.93 -74.08
N ARG A 25 -11.37 23.98 -73.55
CA ARG A 25 -11.51 24.18 -72.10
C ARG A 25 -12.35 23.08 -71.45
N LYS A 26 -13.41 22.62 -72.12
CA LYS A 26 -14.21 21.47 -71.70
C LYS A 26 -13.36 20.21 -71.65
N GLN A 27 -12.49 19.97 -72.65
CA GLN A 27 -11.58 18.85 -72.67
C GLN A 27 -10.59 18.89 -71.49
N GLU A 28 -9.98 20.04 -71.24
CA GLU A 28 -9.05 20.26 -70.11
C GLU A 28 -9.75 20.00 -68.76
N LEU A 29 -10.97 20.52 -68.57
CA LEU A 29 -11.75 20.30 -67.36
C LEU A 29 -12.15 18.84 -67.18
N LEU A 30 -12.46 18.13 -68.27
CA LEU A 30 -12.77 16.70 -68.21
C LEU A 30 -11.55 15.88 -67.80
N GLU A 31 -10.36 16.22 -68.33
CA GLU A 31 -9.10 15.58 -67.91
C GLU A 31 -8.77 15.89 -66.45
N GLU A 32 -9.04 17.10 -65.97
CA GLU A 32 -8.84 17.49 -64.57
C GLU A 32 -9.82 16.78 -63.63
N ILE A 33 -11.11 16.68 -64.00
CA ILE A 33 -12.10 15.89 -63.25
C ILE A 33 -11.69 14.41 -63.19
N GLN A 34 -11.15 13.86 -64.29
CA GLN A 34 -10.68 12.49 -64.32
C GLN A 34 -9.50 12.29 -63.38
N ARG A 35 -8.50 13.18 -63.42
CA ARG A 35 -7.36 13.15 -62.48
C ARG A 35 -7.79 13.24 -61.03
N LEU A 36 -8.66 14.20 -60.68
CA LEU A 36 -9.16 14.36 -59.32
C LEU A 36 -9.95 13.15 -58.83
N ARG A 37 -10.67 12.46 -59.74
CA ARG A 37 -11.36 11.21 -59.40
C ARG A 37 -10.38 10.10 -59.08
N ASP A 38 -9.31 9.98 -59.86
CA ASP A 38 -8.29 8.95 -59.65
C ASP A 38 -7.52 9.20 -58.35
N GLU A 39 -7.15 10.46 -58.06
CA GLU A 39 -6.53 10.86 -56.78
C GLU A 39 -7.45 10.59 -55.58
N LEU A 40 -8.74 10.92 -55.69
CA LEU A 40 -9.70 10.63 -54.62
C LEU A 40 -9.84 9.12 -54.38
N SER A 41 -9.84 8.32 -55.45
CA SER A 41 -9.89 6.86 -55.37
C SER A 41 -8.65 6.28 -54.69
N GLU A 42 -7.46 6.80 -54.98
CA GLU A 42 -6.22 6.39 -54.30
C GLU A 42 -6.24 6.76 -52.82
N ALA A 43 -6.64 7.99 -52.49
CA ALA A 43 -6.76 8.44 -51.11
C ALA A 43 -7.76 7.61 -50.30
N MET A 44 -8.92 7.25 -50.90
CA MET A 44 -9.91 6.39 -50.25
C MET A 44 -9.35 4.99 -49.98
N ASN A 45 -8.63 4.39 -50.92
CA ASN A 45 -7.99 3.09 -50.74
C ASN A 45 -6.90 3.11 -49.65
N GLU A 46 -6.14 4.21 -49.55
CA GLU A 46 -5.13 4.37 -48.51
C GLU A 46 -5.77 4.49 -47.11
N VAL A 47 -6.85 5.26 -46.99
CA VAL A 47 -7.63 5.38 -45.74
C VAL A 47 -8.22 4.03 -45.32
N GLU A 48 -8.85 3.30 -46.24
CA GLU A 48 -9.37 1.95 -45.95
C GLU A 48 -8.26 0.97 -45.55
N GLY A 49 -7.09 1.05 -46.20
CA GLY A 49 -5.92 0.24 -45.86
C GLY A 49 -5.36 0.53 -44.45
N LEU A 50 -5.33 1.80 -44.05
CA LEU A 50 -4.93 2.22 -42.71
C LEU A 50 -5.91 1.73 -41.65
N GLU A 51 -7.22 1.89 -41.87
CA GLU A 51 -8.27 1.42 -40.96
C GLU A 51 -8.25 -0.11 -40.79
N ALA A 52 -8.08 -0.87 -41.87
CA ALA A 52 -7.98 -2.32 -41.83
C ALA A 52 -6.74 -2.80 -41.03
N ASN A 53 -5.61 -2.12 -41.21
CA ASN A 53 -4.37 -2.43 -40.49
C ASN A 53 -4.47 -2.07 -38.99
N GLU A 54 -5.05 -0.92 -38.65
CA GLU A 54 -5.34 -0.55 -37.25
C GLU A 54 -6.32 -1.50 -36.58
N GLY A 55 -7.36 -1.95 -37.31
CA GLY A 55 -8.30 -2.97 -36.85
C GLY A 55 -7.60 -4.29 -36.52
N SER A 56 -6.72 -4.76 -37.40
CA SER A 56 -5.92 -5.98 -37.22
C SER A 56 -4.96 -5.89 -36.02
N LYS A 57 -4.25 -4.76 -35.88
CA LYS A 57 -3.37 -4.51 -34.72
C LYS A 57 -4.14 -4.43 -33.40
N THR A 58 -5.29 -3.77 -33.40
CA THR A 58 -6.18 -3.71 -32.23
C THR A 58 -6.69 -5.10 -31.83
N LEU A 59 -7.12 -5.92 -32.78
CA LEU A 59 -7.55 -7.30 -32.54
C LEU A 59 -6.41 -8.15 -31.96
N GLN A 60 -5.20 -8.03 -32.51
CA GLN A 60 -4.02 -8.76 -32.02
C GLN A 60 -3.64 -8.32 -30.61
N ARG A 61 -3.69 -7.01 -30.32
CA ARG A 61 -3.47 -6.44 -28.98
C ARG A 61 -4.48 -6.97 -27.98
N ASN A 62 -5.77 -6.95 -28.31
CA ASN A 62 -6.85 -7.46 -27.45
C ASN A 62 -6.70 -8.95 -27.16
N ARG A 63 -6.29 -9.75 -28.16
CA ARG A 63 -6.01 -11.18 -27.98
C ARG A 63 -4.87 -11.41 -26.99
N LYS A 64 -3.76 -10.66 -27.12
CA LYS A 64 -2.63 -10.75 -26.18
C LYS A 64 -3.03 -10.31 -24.76
N ILE A 65 -3.81 -9.23 -24.61
CA ILE A 65 -4.35 -8.82 -23.31
C ILE A 65 -5.19 -9.95 -22.68
N GLY A 66 -6.08 -10.57 -23.46
CA GLY A 66 -6.88 -11.71 -23.01
C GLY A 66 -6.02 -12.89 -22.55
N MET A 67 -4.93 -13.20 -23.26
CA MET A 67 -3.97 -14.23 -22.86
C MET A 67 -3.23 -13.85 -21.57
N GLY A 68 -2.81 -12.59 -21.43
CA GLY A 68 -2.16 -12.08 -20.21
C GLY A 68 -3.05 -12.17 -18.99
N ARG A 69 -4.33 -11.81 -19.10
CA ARG A 69 -5.34 -11.98 -18.04
C ARG A 69 -5.51 -13.45 -17.63
N LYS A 70 -5.60 -14.37 -18.60
CA LYS A 70 -5.65 -15.82 -18.33
C LYS A 70 -4.41 -16.31 -17.60
N LYS A 71 -3.21 -15.87 -18.02
CA LYS A 71 -1.95 -16.19 -17.33
C LYS A 71 -1.94 -15.64 -15.91
N PHE A 72 -2.36 -14.39 -15.70
CA PHE A 72 -2.47 -13.78 -14.38
C PHE A 72 -3.38 -14.58 -13.44
N ASN A 73 -4.54 -15.02 -13.94
CA ASN A 73 -5.50 -15.79 -13.15
C ASN A 73 -4.97 -17.18 -12.73
N MET A 74 -3.97 -17.72 -13.43
CA MET A 74 -3.29 -18.97 -13.07
C MET A 74 -2.06 -18.74 -12.19
N ASP A 75 -1.27 -17.72 -12.53
CA ASP A 75 -0.03 -17.34 -11.86
C ASP A 75 0.14 -15.81 -12.01
N PRO A 76 -0.19 -15.03 -10.98
CA PRO A 76 -0.20 -13.58 -11.06
C PRO A 76 1.14 -12.99 -11.53
N LYS A 77 2.25 -13.53 -11.02
CA LYS A 77 3.60 -13.06 -11.34
C LYS A 77 3.91 -13.29 -12.83
N LYS A 78 3.65 -14.49 -13.35
CA LYS A 78 3.84 -14.79 -14.77
C LYS A 78 2.90 -13.99 -15.68
N GLY A 79 1.68 -13.72 -15.22
CA GLY A 79 0.72 -12.90 -15.96
C GLY A 79 1.22 -11.46 -16.16
N ILE A 80 1.71 -10.83 -15.07
CA ILE A 80 2.30 -9.50 -15.13
C ILE A 80 3.53 -9.48 -16.04
N VAL A 81 4.46 -10.43 -15.88
CA VAL A 81 5.67 -10.52 -16.73
C VAL A 81 5.28 -10.64 -18.21
N PHE A 82 4.32 -11.52 -18.56
CA PHE A 82 3.87 -11.66 -19.93
C PHE A 82 3.30 -10.35 -20.51
N LEU A 83 2.52 -9.60 -19.72
CA LEU A 83 1.97 -8.32 -20.15
C LEU A 83 3.07 -7.27 -20.35
N GLN A 84 4.13 -7.30 -19.53
CA GLN A 84 5.28 -6.42 -19.64
C GLN A 84 6.12 -6.73 -20.88
N GLU A 85 6.46 -8.00 -21.10
CA GLU A 85 7.23 -8.47 -22.28
C GLU A 85 6.52 -8.18 -23.60
N ASN A 86 5.19 -8.05 -23.59
CA ASN A 86 4.39 -7.72 -24.77
C ASN A 86 4.06 -6.22 -24.88
N GLU A 87 4.66 -5.36 -24.05
CA GLU A 87 4.45 -3.90 -24.02
C GLU A 87 2.96 -3.52 -23.80
N LEU A 88 2.22 -4.38 -23.12
CA LEU A 88 0.80 -4.17 -22.77
C LEU A 88 0.64 -3.54 -21.39
N LEU A 89 1.66 -3.67 -20.54
CA LEU A 89 1.70 -3.12 -19.19
C LEU A 89 3.10 -2.63 -18.88
N ARG A 90 3.23 -1.40 -18.38
CA ARG A 90 4.53 -0.84 -17.97
C ARG A 90 4.97 -1.47 -16.65
N ASN A 91 6.28 -1.58 -16.45
CA ASN A 91 6.87 -2.11 -15.22
C ASN A 91 7.03 -1.04 -14.14
N THR A 92 5.91 -0.41 -13.76
CA THR A 92 5.84 0.56 -12.65
C THR A 92 4.79 0.09 -11.66
N ALA A 93 4.96 0.44 -10.39
CA ALA A 93 4.01 0.04 -9.35
C ALA A 93 2.61 0.59 -9.62
N GLU A 94 2.54 1.83 -10.11
CA GLU A 94 1.31 2.56 -10.38
C GLU A 94 0.55 1.98 -11.59
N ASP A 95 1.26 1.62 -12.67
CA ASP A 95 0.59 1.04 -13.85
C ASP A 95 0.04 -0.35 -13.55
N ILE A 96 0.77 -1.16 -12.77
CA ILE A 96 0.29 -2.47 -12.31
C ILE A 96 -0.89 -2.29 -11.35
N ALA A 97 -0.80 -1.37 -10.39
CA ALA A 97 -1.89 -1.06 -9.48
C ALA A 97 -3.17 -0.65 -10.23
N ARG A 98 -3.08 0.21 -11.24
CA ARG A 98 -4.23 0.60 -12.09
C ARG A 98 -4.80 -0.59 -12.86
N PHE A 99 -3.95 -1.47 -13.39
CA PHE A 99 -4.38 -2.70 -14.05
C PHE A 99 -5.17 -3.61 -13.11
N LEU A 100 -4.66 -3.82 -11.89
CA LEU A 100 -5.31 -4.63 -10.86
C LEU A 100 -6.62 -3.98 -10.38
N TYR A 101 -6.63 -2.66 -10.18
CA TYR A 101 -7.79 -1.92 -9.71
C TYR A 101 -8.94 -1.92 -10.73
N LYS A 102 -8.61 -1.78 -12.03
CA LYS A 102 -9.61 -1.93 -13.09
C LYS A 102 -10.22 -3.33 -13.10
N GLY A 103 -9.44 -4.37 -12.77
CA GLY A 103 -9.92 -5.72 -12.49
C GLY A 103 -10.62 -6.45 -13.64
N GLU A 104 -10.58 -5.90 -14.86
CA GLU A 104 -11.37 -6.39 -15.98
C GLU A 104 -10.89 -7.78 -16.43
N GLY A 105 -11.70 -8.82 -16.20
CA GLY A 105 -11.36 -10.22 -16.51
C GLY A 105 -10.32 -10.86 -15.58
N LEU A 106 -10.02 -10.22 -14.43
CA LEU A 106 -9.08 -10.73 -13.44
C LEU A 106 -9.81 -11.46 -12.31
N ASN A 107 -9.19 -12.52 -11.81
CA ASN A 107 -9.65 -13.23 -10.62
C ASN A 107 -9.29 -12.43 -9.36
N LYS A 108 -10.30 -12.02 -8.60
CA LYS A 108 -10.13 -11.24 -7.37
C LYS A 108 -9.28 -11.93 -6.29
N THR A 109 -9.27 -13.26 -6.26
CA THR A 109 -8.37 -14.03 -5.37
C THR A 109 -6.92 -13.88 -5.82
N ALA A 110 -6.65 -14.03 -7.12
CA ALA A 110 -5.32 -13.84 -7.70
C ALA A 110 -4.78 -12.41 -7.48
N ILE A 111 -5.66 -11.40 -7.51
CA ILE A 111 -5.32 -10.01 -7.13
C ILE A 111 -4.87 -9.95 -5.67
N GLY A 112 -5.67 -10.51 -4.75
CA GLY A 112 -5.34 -10.54 -3.32
C GLY A 112 -4.03 -11.26 -3.02
N ASP A 113 -3.79 -12.40 -3.68
CA ASP A 113 -2.57 -13.18 -3.52
C ASP A 113 -1.32 -12.39 -3.94
N TYR A 114 -1.39 -11.69 -5.08
CA TYR A 114 -0.28 -10.87 -5.61
C TYR A 114 -0.01 -9.63 -4.77
N LEU A 115 -1.06 -8.90 -4.37
CA LEU A 115 -0.93 -7.70 -3.52
C LEU A 115 -0.44 -8.06 -2.11
N GLY A 116 -0.78 -9.25 -1.62
CA GLY A 116 -0.38 -9.74 -0.31
C GLY A 116 1.06 -10.25 -0.23
N GLU A 117 1.80 -10.37 -1.35
CA GLU A 117 3.19 -10.86 -1.32
C GLU A 117 4.14 -9.96 -0.51
N ARG A 118 5.23 -10.53 -0.02
CA ARG A 118 6.20 -9.84 0.85
C ARG A 118 7.30 -9.09 0.10
N GLU A 119 7.39 -9.27 -1.21
CA GLU A 119 8.44 -8.67 -2.03
C GLU A 119 8.26 -7.14 -2.11
N ASP A 120 9.36 -6.37 -2.08
CA ASP A 120 9.32 -4.90 -2.03
C ASP A 120 8.51 -4.27 -3.17
N PHE A 121 8.60 -4.87 -4.36
CA PHE A 121 7.83 -4.43 -5.52
C PHE A 121 6.32 -4.67 -5.33
N ASN A 122 5.92 -5.83 -4.81
CA ASN A 122 4.53 -6.13 -4.51
C ASN A 122 3.97 -5.20 -3.42
N ILE A 123 4.78 -4.89 -2.41
CA ILE A 123 4.43 -3.90 -1.37
C ILE A 123 4.21 -2.52 -1.99
N SER A 124 5.09 -2.10 -2.90
CA SER A 124 4.95 -0.82 -3.62
C SER A 124 3.67 -0.78 -4.47
N VAL A 125 3.36 -1.88 -5.17
CA VAL A 125 2.09 -2.03 -5.92
C VAL A 125 0.89 -1.98 -5.00
N LEU A 126 0.94 -2.61 -3.81
CA LEU A 126 -0.12 -2.55 -2.81
C LEU A 126 -0.37 -1.11 -2.37
N HIS A 127 0.66 -0.34 -2.01
CA HIS A 127 0.50 1.06 -1.64
C HIS A 127 -0.13 1.88 -2.77
N ALA A 128 0.38 1.76 -4.00
CA ALA A 128 -0.21 2.42 -5.16
C ALA A 128 -1.67 1.98 -5.43
N PHE A 129 -2.01 0.72 -5.16
CA PHE A 129 -3.37 0.19 -5.31
C PHE A 129 -4.32 0.76 -4.26
N VAL A 130 -3.89 0.88 -3.00
CA VAL A 130 -4.70 1.50 -1.94
C VAL A 130 -4.86 3.00 -2.21
N ASP A 131 -3.86 3.67 -2.77
CA ASP A 131 -3.93 5.09 -3.15
C ASP A 131 -4.97 5.40 -4.24
N LEU A 132 -5.33 4.41 -5.07
CA LEU A 132 -6.42 4.53 -6.05
C LEU A 132 -7.81 4.52 -5.39
N HIS A 133 -7.92 4.15 -4.12
CA HIS A 133 -9.17 4.22 -3.38
C HIS A 133 -9.32 5.59 -2.72
N GLU A 134 -10.45 6.23 -3.00
CA GLU A 134 -10.86 7.48 -2.37
C GLU A 134 -11.70 7.16 -1.14
N PHE A 135 -11.15 7.41 0.06
CA PHE A 135 -11.81 7.13 1.34
C PHE A 135 -12.28 8.39 2.07
N THR A 136 -12.10 9.57 1.48
CA THR A 136 -12.54 10.84 2.05
C THR A 136 -14.05 10.80 2.31
N ASP A 137 -14.48 11.31 3.47
CA ASP A 137 -15.88 11.38 3.91
C ASP A 137 -16.63 10.04 4.02
N LEU A 138 -15.94 8.91 3.86
CA LEU A 138 -16.48 7.58 4.12
C LEU A 138 -16.21 7.16 5.56
N ASN A 139 -17.20 6.55 6.20
CA ASN A 139 -16.96 5.87 7.47
C ASN A 139 -16.17 4.56 7.25
N LEU A 140 -15.60 4.02 8.34
CA LEU A 140 -14.70 2.87 8.27
C LEU A 140 -15.34 1.66 7.56
N VAL A 141 -16.64 1.41 7.80
CA VAL A 141 -17.35 0.27 7.21
C VAL A 141 -17.56 0.47 5.71
N GLN A 142 -17.87 1.70 5.27
CA GLN A 142 -18.01 2.04 3.86
C GLN A 142 -16.68 1.90 3.12
N ALA A 143 -15.61 2.47 3.66
CA ALA A 143 -14.28 2.36 3.07
C ALA A 143 -13.79 0.90 3.01
N LEU A 144 -14.03 0.12 4.08
CA LEU A 144 -13.68 -1.30 4.12
C LEU A 144 -14.45 -2.10 3.06
N ARG A 145 -15.75 -1.83 2.89
CA ARG A 145 -16.57 -2.46 1.85
C ARG A 145 -16.05 -2.14 0.46
N GLN A 146 -15.68 -0.89 0.18
CA GLN A 146 -15.11 -0.49 -1.11
C GLN A 146 -13.76 -1.18 -1.36
N PHE A 147 -12.87 -1.19 -0.37
CA PHE A 147 -11.57 -1.83 -0.47
C PHE A 147 -11.69 -3.34 -0.73
N LEU A 148 -12.52 -4.04 0.04
CA LEU A 148 -12.78 -5.47 -0.11
C LEU A 148 -13.65 -5.84 -1.32
N TRP A 149 -14.19 -4.86 -2.05
CA TRP A 149 -14.84 -5.12 -3.33
C TRP A 149 -13.83 -5.38 -4.45
N SER A 150 -12.65 -4.76 -4.36
CA SER A 150 -11.64 -4.77 -5.43
C SER A 150 -10.85 -6.08 -5.50
N PHE A 151 -10.79 -6.86 -4.42
CA PHE A 151 -10.06 -8.13 -4.35
C PHE A 151 -10.69 -9.08 -3.31
N ARG A 152 -10.18 -10.32 -3.19
CA ARG A 152 -10.54 -11.25 -2.10
C ARG A 152 -9.36 -11.39 -1.15
N LEU A 153 -9.61 -11.32 0.16
CA LEU A 153 -8.56 -11.48 1.16
C LEU A 153 -7.88 -12.84 1.02
N PRO A 154 -6.53 -12.89 1.06
CA PRO A 154 -5.77 -14.13 1.08
C PRO A 154 -6.00 -14.90 2.40
N GLY A 155 -5.66 -16.18 2.44
CA GLY A 155 -5.86 -17.02 3.62
C GLY A 155 -4.75 -16.88 4.67
N GLU A 156 -3.56 -16.48 4.26
CA GLU A 156 -2.40 -16.38 5.14
C GLU A 156 -2.45 -15.09 5.99
N ALA A 157 -2.38 -15.25 7.31
CA ALA A 157 -2.47 -14.14 8.26
C ALA A 157 -1.49 -12.99 7.97
N GLN A 158 -0.25 -13.32 7.54
CA GLN A 158 0.76 -12.30 7.20
C GLN A 158 0.40 -11.47 5.96
N LYS A 159 -0.30 -12.07 4.99
CA LYS A 159 -0.76 -11.34 3.80
C LYS A 159 -1.94 -10.44 4.17
N ILE A 160 -2.88 -10.95 4.96
CA ILE A 160 -4.01 -10.17 5.50
C ILE A 160 -3.49 -8.94 6.27
N ASP A 161 -2.54 -9.15 7.18
CA ASP A 161 -1.96 -8.08 8.00
C ASP A 161 -1.38 -6.95 7.15
N ARG A 162 -0.56 -7.27 6.14
CA ARG A 162 -0.02 -6.26 5.19
C ARG A 162 -1.11 -5.46 4.48
N MET A 163 -2.13 -6.14 3.98
CA MET A 163 -3.22 -5.47 3.25
C MET A 163 -4.05 -4.58 4.16
N MET A 164 -4.32 -5.04 5.38
CA MET A 164 -5.09 -4.30 6.38
C MET A 164 -4.30 -3.11 6.93
N GLU A 165 -2.98 -3.24 7.11
CA GLU A 165 -2.10 -2.14 7.49
C GLU A 165 -2.08 -1.04 6.41
N ALA A 166 -1.92 -1.41 5.14
CA ALA A 166 -1.95 -0.45 4.03
C ALA A 166 -3.31 0.28 3.93
N PHE A 167 -4.42 -0.46 4.10
CA PHE A 167 -5.76 0.11 4.17
C PHE A 167 -5.91 1.10 5.34
N ALA A 168 -5.47 0.70 6.54
CA ALA A 168 -5.58 1.54 7.74
C ALA A 168 -4.78 2.84 7.58
N GLN A 169 -3.55 2.76 7.06
CA GLN A 169 -2.72 3.92 6.76
C GLN A 169 -3.42 4.87 5.80
N ARG A 170 -3.92 4.37 4.66
CA ARG A 170 -4.63 5.20 3.67
C ARG A 170 -5.89 5.82 4.25
N TYR A 171 -6.72 5.04 4.95
CA TYR A 171 -7.96 5.55 5.54
C TYR A 171 -7.68 6.70 6.52
N CYS A 172 -6.65 6.57 7.36
CA CYS A 172 -6.25 7.62 8.29
C CYS A 172 -5.71 8.87 7.58
N MET A 173 -5.01 8.72 6.46
CA MET A 173 -4.55 9.85 5.64
C MET A 173 -5.72 10.60 4.99
N CYS A 174 -6.73 9.89 4.47
CA CYS A 174 -7.92 10.50 3.89
C CYS A 174 -8.87 11.10 4.94
N ASN A 175 -8.85 10.58 6.17
CA ASN A 175 -9.75 10.99 7.25
C ASN A 175 -8.97 11.43 8.50
N PRO A 176 -8.21 12.54 8.42
CA PRO A 176 -7.40 13.01 9.53
C PRO A 176 -8.29 13.34 10.73
N GLY A 177 -7.95 12.80 11.89
CA GLY A 177 -8.68 13.01 13.15
C GLY A 177 -9.77 11.99 13.46
N VAL A 178 -10.16 11.13 12.51
CA VAL A 178 -11.10 10.00 12.78
C VAL A 178 -10.43 8.91 13.60
N PHE A 179 -9.18 8.58 13.28
CA PHE A 179 -8.35 7.66 14.05
C PHE A 179 -7.02 8.34 14.39
N GLN A 180 -6.59 8.24 15.65
CA GLN A 180 -5.24 8.65 16.04
C GLN A 180 -4.25 7.63 15.46
N SER A 181 -3.30 8.06 14.62
CA SER A 181 -2.43 7.15 13.87
C SER A 181 -1.68 6.19 14.80
N THR A 182 -1.75 4.90 14.47
CA THR A 182 -0.97 3.82 15.08
C THR A 182 0.41 3.74 14.43
N GLY A 183 1.13 4.86 14.38
CA GLY A 183 2.56 4.91 14.12
C GLY A 183 3.32 4.87 15.44
N GLY A 184 3.52 3.67 15.97
CA GLY A 184 4.12 3.42 17.29
C GLY A 184 3.05 3.03 18.31
N ARG A 185 3.45 2.27 19.34
CA ARG A 185 2.65 2.19 20.57
C ARG A 185 2.18 3.59 20.90
N VAL A 186 0.89 3.85 20.79
CA VAL A 186 0.38 5.12 21.28
C VAL A 186 0.64 5.07 22.77
N LYS A 187 1.67 5.82 23.22
CA LYS A 187 1.94 6.09 24.62
C LYS A 187 0.82 7.02 25.08
N THR A 188 -0.40 6.47 25.13
CA THR A 188 -1.55 7.15 25.67
C THR A 188 -1.38 7.17 27.18
N TRP A 189 -1.29 8.37 27.72
CA TRP A 189 -1.35 8.55 29.16
C TRP A 189 -2.72 8.11 29.64
N LYS A 190 -2.76 7.17 30.58
CA LYS A 190 -3.98 6.68 31.20
C LYS A 190 -3.90 6.98 32.69
N ARG A 191 -4.94 7.61 33.23
CA ARG A 191 -5.10 7.75 34.67
C ARG A 191 -5.41 6.36 35.25
N ARG A 192 -4.68 5.97 36.28
CA ARG A 192 -4.82 4.69 36.96
C ARG A 192 -4.69 4.90 38.45
N TRP A 193 -5.40 4.09 39.21
CA TRP A 193 -5.21 3.99 40.65
C TRP A 193 -4.07 3.00 40.91
N PHE A 194 -3.02 3.42 41.60
CA PHE A 194 -1.84 2.58 41.86
C PHE A 194 -1.84 2.10 43.31
N ILE A 195 -1.46 0.85 43.51
CA ILE A 195 -1.20 0.26 44.82
C ILE A 195 0.18 -0.39 44.77
N LEU A 196 1.03 -0.04 45.74
CA LEU A 196 2.34 -0.65 45.94
C LEU A 196 2.25 -1.60 47.14
N THR A 197 2.44 -2.90 46.90
CA THR A 197 2.48 -3.93 47.96
C THR A 197 3.28 -5.13 47.45
N ASP A 198 3.88 -5.91 48.35
CA ASP A 198 4.54 -7.18 48.03
C ASP A 198 5.56 -7.08 46.87
N ASN A 199 6.36 -6.01 46.86
CA ASN A 199 7.36 -5.69 45.83
C ASN A 199 6.79 -5.64 44.40
N CYS A 200 5.49 -5.37 44.27
CA CYS A 200 4.77 -5.26 43.02
C CYS A 200 4.01 -3.93 42.96
N LEU A 201 3.98 -3.34 41.78
CA LEU A 201 3.16 -2.18 41.49
C LEU A 201 1.92 -2.61 40.72
N TYR A 202 0.78 -2.52 41.39
CA TYR A 202 -0.54 -2.82 40.84
C TYR A 202 -1.18 -1.55 40.34
N TYR A 203 -1.92 -1.64 39.23
CA TYR A 203 -2.69 -0.51 38.75
C TYR A 203 -4.09 -0.93 38.30
N PHE A 204 -5.08 -0.10 38.63
CA PHE A 204 -6.50 -0.34 38.43
C PHE A 204 -7.10 0.76 37.55
N GLU A 205 -8.22 0.47 36.89
CA GLU A 205 -8.93 1.48 36.11
C GLU A 205 -9.73 2.39 37.04
N TYR A 206 -10.42 1.80 38.02
CA TYR A 206 -11.20 2.48 39.05
C TYR A 206 -10.80 2.00 40.44
N THR A 207 -11.05 2.83 41.46
CA THR A 207 -10.76 2.49 42.87
C THR A 207 -11.67 1.40 43.43
N THR A 208 -12.78 1.11 42.74
CA THR A 208 -13.77 0.08 43.09
C THR A 208 -13.48 -1.28 42.46
N ASP A 209 -12.45 -1.37 41.60
CA ASP A 209 -12.11 -2.60 40.90
C ASP A 209 -11.57 -3.65 41.87
N LYS A 210 -12.04 -4.89 41.73
CA LYS A 210 -11.55 -6.03 42.53
C LYS A 210 -10.28 -6.66 41.95
N GLU A 211 -10.09 -6.54 40.63
CA GLU A 211 -8.96 -7.13 39.91
C GLU A 211 -8.10 -6.03 39.27
N PRO A 212 -6.76 -6.15 39.33
CA PRO A 212 -5.87 -5.15 38.75
C PRO A 212 -5.94 -5.19 37.22
N ARG A 213 -5.86 -4.01 36.60
CA ARG A 213 -5.67 -3.89 35.15
C ARG A 213 -4.30 -4.39 34.73
N GLY A 214 -3.30 -4.29 35.59
CA GLY A 214 -2.01 -4.95 35.40
C GLY A 214 -1.12 -4.90 36.63
N ILE A 215 -0.07 -5.72 36.56
CA ILE A 215 0.85 -5.98 37.66
C ILE A 215 2.27 -5.85 37.12
N ILE A 216 3.09 -5.05 37.80
CA ILE A 216 4.50 -4.83 37.47
C ILE A 216 5.34 -5.29 38.67
N PRO A 217 5.93 -6.50 38.60
CA PRO A 217 6.96 -6.91 39.54
C PRO A 217 8.14 -5.93 39.52
N LEU A 218 8.57 -5.47 40.69
CA LEU A 218 9.64 -4.46 40.82
C LEU A 218 11.04 -5.07 40.91
N GLU A 219 11.14 -6.39 40.86
CA GLU A 219 12.41 -7.11 40.86
C GLU A 219 13.31 -6.65 39.70
N ASN A 220 14.54 -6.28 40.02
CA ASN A 220 15.56 -5.90 39.03
C ASN A 220 15.19 -4.69 38.16
N LEU A 221 14.28 -3.84 38.64
CA LEU A 221 14.00 -2.55 38.05
C LEU A 221 14.79 -1.45 38.77
N SER A 222 15.04 -0.36 38.06
CA SER A 222 15.57 0.87 38.60
C SER A 222 14.66 2.01 38.22
N ILE A 223 14.72 3.08 39.00
CA ILE A 223 13.94 4.29 38.77
C ILE A 223 14.86 5.41 38.37
N ARG A 224 14.43 6.20 37.38
CA ARG A 224 15.07 7.48 37.04
C ARG A 224 14.04 8.54 36.80
N GLU A 225 14.41 9.78 37.09
CA GLU A 225 13.63 10.94 36.70
C GLU A 225 13.78 11.22 35.21
N VAL A 226 12.71 11.67 34.58
CA VAL A 226 12.72 12.06 33.16
C VAL A 226 11.87 13.30 32.96
N GLU A 227 12.23 14.10 31.96
CA GLU A 227 11.37 15.15 31.44
C GLU A 227 10.44 14.58 30.35
N ASP A 228 9.18 15.01 30.35
CA ASP A 228 8.22 14.69 29.30
C ASP A 228 7.63 16.00 28.74
N PRO A 229 7.56 16.17 27.40
CA PRO A 229 7.06 17.42 26.81
C PRO A 229 5.61 17.77 27.18
N ARG A 230 4.82 16.80 27.64
CA ARG A 230 3.37 16.97 27.86
C ARG A 230 2.92 16.70 29.30
N LYS A 231 3.76 16.08 30.13
CA LYS A 231 3.39 15.68 31.49
C LYS A 231 4.42 16.12 32.53
N PRO A 232 3.97 16.80 33.59
CA PRO A 232 4.88 17.18 34.66
C PRO A 232 5.26 15.98 35.51
N ASN A 233 6.27 16.16 36.36
CA ASN A 233 6.62 15.24 37.45
C ASN A 233 6.79 13.77 36.98
N CYS A 234 7.52 13.57 35.88
CA CYS A 234 7.68 12.25 35.29
C CYS A 234 8.88 11.47 35.87
N PHE A 235 8.71 10.15 35.94
CA PHE A 235 9.76 9.18 36.24
C PHE A 235 9.56 7.88 35.44
N GLU A 236 10.60 7.08 35.31
CA GLU A 236 10.58 5.82 34.58
C GLU A 236 11.07 4.64 35.42
N LEU A 237 10.34 3.53 35.35
CA LEU A 237 10.83 2.20 35.71
C LEU A 237 11.52 1.57 34.50
N TYR A 238 12.74 1.08 34.67
CA TYR A 238 13.53 0.48 33.60
C TYR A 238 14.46 -0.62 34.13
N ILE A 239 14.92 -1.52 33.24
CA ILE A 239 15.95 -2.51 33.60
C ILE A 239 17.34 -1.88 33.42
N PRO A 240 18.17 -1.78 34.47
CA PRO A 240 19.54 -1.28 34.34
C PRO A 240 20.39 -2.25 33.49
N ASN A 241 21.39 -1.73 32.78
CA ASN A 241 22.40 -2.50 32.02
C ASN A 241 21.91 -3.41 30.86
N ASN A 242 20.60 -3.49 30.58
CA ASN A 242 20.03 -4.24 29.44
C ASN A 242 19.08 -3.38 28.59
N LYS A 243 19.64 -2.46 27.80
CA LYS A 243 18.86 -1.64 26.85
C LYS A 243 18.15 -2.55 25.83
N GLY A 244 16.81 -2.50 25.82
CA GLY A 244 15.97 -3.20 24.84
C GLY A 244 15.25 -4.45 25.35
N GLN A 245 15.52 -4.90 26.58
CA GLN A 245 14.78 -5.99 27.20
C GLN A 245 13.39 -5.51 27.65
N LEU A 246 12.38 -6.38 27.50
CA LEU A 246 11.04 -6.12 28.01
C LEU A 246 10.98 -6.39 29.53
N ILE A 247 10.34 -5.47 30.25
CA ILE A 247 9.97 -5.62 31.66
C ILE A 247 8.91 -6.71 31.75
N LYS A 248 9.17 -7.72 32.57
CA LYS A 248 8.18 -8.75 32.87
C LYS A 248 7.03 -8.10 33.62
N ALA A 249 5.84 -8.15 33.06
CA ALA A 249 4.61 -7.64 33.63
C ALA A 249 3.42 -8.37 33.00
N CYS A 250 2.25 -8.29 33.59
CA CYS A 250 1.02 -8.74 32.96
C CYS A 250 -0.02 -7.62 32.95
N LYS A 251 -0.95 -7.68 32.00
CA LYS A 251 -2.11 -6.79 31.90
C LYS A 251 -3.34 -7.55 31.43
N THR A 252 -4.51 -7.04 31.78
CA THR A 252 -5.80 -7.58 31.37
C THR A 252 -6.34 -6.77 30.19
N GLU A 253 -6.61 -7.43 29.06
CA GLU A 253 -7.23 -6.83 27.89
C GLU A 253 -8.73 -6.53 28.10
N ALA A 254 -9.36 -5.85 27.15
CA ALA A 254 -10.78 -5.45 27.28
C ALA A 254 -11.74 -6.65 27.35
N ASP A 255 -11.33 -7.79 26.81
CA ASP A 255 -12.08 -9.05 26.83
C ASP A 255 -11.78 -9.92 28.06
N GLY A 256 -11.01 -9.41 29.03
CA GLY A 256 -10.66 -10.11 30.27
C GLY A 256 -9.46 -11.06 30.15
N ARG A 257 -8.84 -11.20 28.98
CA ARG A 257 -7.64 -12.06 28.84
C ARG A 257 -6.42 -11.41 29.49
N VAL A 258 -5.65 -12.21 30.23
CA VAL A 258 -4.37 -11.80 30.79
C VAL A 258 -3.26 -12.06 29.78
N VAL A 259 -2.50 -11.01 29.45
CA VAL A 259 -1.40 -11.06 28.47
C VAL A 259 -0.13 -10.46 29.07
N GLU A 260 1.03 -10.85 28.52
CA GLU A 260 2.30 -10.26 28.91
C GLU A 260 2.37 -8.77 28.52
N GLY A 261 2.91 -7.96 29.42
CA GLY A 261 3.15 -6.54 29.19
C GLY A 261 4.33 -6.35 28.25
N ASN A 262 4.12 -5.61 27.17
CA ASN A 262 5.17 -5.44 26.16
C ASN A 262 6.09 -4.23 26.42
N HIS A 263 6.31 -3.79 27.67
CA HIS A 263 6.98 -2.52 27.95
C HIS A 263 8.50 -2.67 28.13
N ASN A 264 9.31 -1.81 27.50
CA ASN A 264 10.75 -1.71 27.80
C ASN A 264 11.04 -0.71 28.94
N VAL A 265 10.13 0.25 29.13
CA VAL A 265 10.09 1.20 30.25
C VAL A 265 8.63 1.46 30.63
N TYR A 266 8.37 1.71 31.91
CA TYR A 266 7.10 2.28 32.38
C TYR A 266 7.33 3.73 32.78
N ARG A 267 6.80 4.67 31.99
CA ARG A 267 6.83 6.09 32.31
C ARG A 267 5.57 6.48 33.07
N ILE A 268 5.74 7.12 34.22
CA ILE A 268 4.67 7.51 35.14
C ILE A 268 4.81 9.01 35.41
N SER A 269 3.68 9.70 35.60
CA SER A 269 3.59 11.13 35.90
C SER A 269 2.73 11.27 37.15
N ALA A 270 3.25 11.96 38.17
CA ALA A 270 2.51 12.29 39.38
C ALA A 270 1.80 13.65 39.26
N PRO A 271 0.68 13.86 39.97
CA PRO A 271 -0.02 15.15 39.95
C PRO A 271 0.84 16.29 40.49
N THR A 272 1.64 16.05 41.53
CA THR A 272 2.51 17.03 42.18
C THR A 272 3.98 16.57 42.26
N PRO A 273 4.96 17.50 42.38
CA PRO A 273 6.35 17.17 42.64
C PRO A 273 6.54 16.35 43.92
N GLU A 274 5.79 16.67 44.97
CA GLU A 274 5.85 16.01 46.28
C GLU A 274 5.38 14.55 46.16
N GLU A 275 4.25 14.31 45.47
CA GLU A 275 3.79 12.94 45.21
C GLU A 275 4.77 12.15 44.33
N LYS A 276 5.42 12.80 43.35
CA LYS A 276 6.48 12.14 42.57
C LYS A 276 7.60 11.64 43.48
N GLU A 277 8.08 12.49 44.39
CA GLU A 277 9.16 12.13 45.30
C GLU A 277 8.74 10.99 46.24
N GLU A 278 7.53 11.05 46.78
CA GLU A 278 6.96 9.98 47.63
C GLU A 278 6.85 8.65 46.88
N TRP A 279 6.37 8.65 45.63
CA TRP A 279 6.29 7.46 44.79
C TRP A 279 7.68 6.90 44.47
N ILE A 280 8.64 7.74 44.08
CA ILE A 280 10.01 7.30 43.78
C ILE A 280 10.63 6.65 45.01
N LYS A 281 10.54 7.31 46.17
CA LYS A 281 11.09 6.81 47.44
C LYS A 281 10.47 5.47 47.84
N SER A 282 9.14 5.35 47.76
CA SER A 282 8.42 4.13 48.12
C SER A 282 8.76 2.96 47.20
N ILE A 283 8.81 3.20 45.88
CA ILE A 283 9.15 2.14 44.92
C ILE A 283 10.63 1.75 45.06
N GLN A 284 11.55 2.70 45.25
CA GLN A 284 12.97 2.40 45.50
C GLN A 284 13.17 1.53 46.74
N ALA A 285 12.42 1.77 47.81
CA ALA A 285 12.44 0.94 49.02
C ALA A 285 11.88 -0.48 48.79
N ALA A 286 10.97 -0.64 47.83
CA ALA A 286 10.33 -1.91 47.50
C ALA A 286 11.07 -2.74 46.43
N VAL A 287 12.02 -2.14 45.69
CA VAL A 287 12.85 -2.87 44.71
C VAL A 287 13.77 -3.84 45.44
N SER A 288 13.52 -5.14 45.29
CA SER A 288 14.46 -6.18 45.72
C SER A 288 15.44 -6.51 44.60
N VAL A 289 16.74 -6.44 44.89
CA VAL A 289 17.80 -6.92 43.99
C VAL A 289 18.00 -8.41 44.28
N ASP A 290 17.69 -9.28 43.31
CA ASP A 290 17.98 -10.71 43.41
C ASP A 290 19.34 -11.01 42.74
N PRO A 291 20.38 -11.43 43.50
CA PRO A 291 21.69 -11.79 42.95
C PRO A 291 21.64 -12.90 41.89
N PHE A 292 20.62 -13.76 41.91
CA PHE A 292 20.45 -14.86 40.97
C PHE A 292 20.04 -14.38 39.57
N TYR A 293 19.38 -13.22 39.47
CA TYR A 293 18.93 -12.66 38.20
C TYR A 293 20.09 -12.16 37.33
N GLU A 294 21.09 -11.49 37.90
CA GLU A 294 22.30 -11.08 37.16
C GLU A 294 23.01 -12.30 36.55
N MET A 295 23.08 -13.39 37.31
CA MET A 295 23.66 -14.65 36.84
C MET A 295 22.87 -15.24 35.65
N LEU A 296 21.53 -15.24 35.71
CA LEU A 296 20.67 -15.73 34.63
C LEU A 296 20.72 -14.82 33.38
N ALA A 297 20.74 -13.49 33.57
CA ALA A 297 20.85 -12.52 32.49
C ALA A 297 22.21 -12.65 31.78
N ALA A 298 23.31 -12.80 32.53
CA ALA A 298 24.63 -13.07 31.99
C ALA A 298 24.66 -14.40 31.20
N ARG A 299 24.00 -15.45 31.70
CA ARG A 299 23.90 -16.75 31.01
C ARG A 299 23.12 -16.65 29.70
N LYS A 300 21.96 -15.98 29.69
CA LYS A 300 21.17 -15.75 28.46
C LYS A 300 21.94 -14.93 27.43
N LYS A 301 22.66 -13.90 27.86
CA LYS A 301 23.51 -13.07 26.98
C LYS A 301 24.64 -13.89 26.35
N ARG A 302 25.33 -14.74 27.11
CA ARG A 302 26.37 -15.66 26.60
C ARG A 302 25.81 -16.65 25.56
N ILE A 303 24.61 -17.21 25.80
CA ILE A 303 23.95 -18.13 24.86
C ILE A 303 23.57 -17.41 23.56
N SER A 304 23.04 -16.19 23.65
CA SER A 304 22.68 -15.38 22.47
C SER A 304 23.89 -14.98 21.64
N VAL A 305 25.01 -14.62 22.28
CA VAL A 305 26.29 -14.31 21.60
C VAL A 305 26.85 -15.54 20.90
N LYS A 306 26.87 -16.71 21.57
CA LYS A 306 27.30 -17.97 20.95
C LYS A 306 26.47 -18.33 19.72
N LYS A 307 25.13 -18.19 19.78
CA LYS A 307 24.25 -18.41 18.62
C LYS A 307 24.55 -17.46 17.46
N LYS A 308 24.83 -16.18 17.73
CA LYS A 308 25.18 -15.21 16.69
C LYS A 308 26.53 -15.52 16.02
N GLN A 309 27.51 -15.98 16.79
CA GLN A 309 28.82 -16.38 16.26
C GLN A 309 28.73 -17.64 15.39
N GLN A 310 27.92 -18.63 15.80
CA GLN A 310 27.67 -19.85 15.03
C GLN A 310 27.02 -19.54 13.67
N MET A 311 25.98 -18.69 13.66
CA MET A 311 25.32 -18.30 12.41
C MET A 311 26.23 -17.49 11.47
N GLN A 312 27.21 -16.76 12.01
CA GLN A 312 28.18 -16.02 11.19
C GLN A 312 29.26 -16.94 10.60
N GLN A 313 29.69 -17.98 11.34
CA GLN A 313 30.60 -19.00 10.80
C GLN A 313 29.94 -19.83 9.70
N GLU A 314 28.68 -20.25 9.90
CA GLU A 314 27.92 -21.00 8.89
C GLU A 314 27.69 -20.20 7.59
N GLN A 315 27.59 -18.86 7.67
CA GLN A 315 27.48 -17.99 6.50
C GLN A 315 28.82 -17.79 5.77
N GLN A 316 29.95 -17.86 6.46
CA GLN A 316 31.28 -17.74 5.85
C GLN A 316 31.75 -19.04 5.20
N GLU A 317 31.30 -20.21 5.67
CA GLU A 317 31.63 -21.50 5.06
C GLU A 317 30.79 -21.80 3.79
N GLN A 318 29.75 -21.01 3.51
CA GLN A 318 28.86 -21.15 2.35
C GLN A 318 29.11 -20.12 1.22
N SER A 319 30.11 -19.24 1.36
CA SER A 319 30.55 -18.28 0.33
C SER A 319 31.94 -18.65 -0.20
#